data_AF-M7TV84-F1
#
_entry.id   AF-M7TV84-F1
#
_cell.length_a   1.000
_cell.length_b   1.000
_cell.length_c   1.000
_cell.angle_alpha   90.00
_cell.angle_beta   90.00
_cell.angle_gamma   90.00
#
_symmetry.space_group_name_H-M   'P 1'
#
loop_
_entity.id
_entity.type
_entity.pdbx_description
1 polymer ?
#
loop_
_entity_poly.entity_id
_entity_poly.type
_entity_poly.pdbx_seq_one_letter_code
_entity_poly.pdbx_strand_id
1 'polypeptide(L)'
;MPSFITRRLIENTFAEVMADHQLLKLSDFVALLEAQYKASINDPDGNPSRWAMVNAVIALAIRAKMAPGSEAIVSDITYGYYRNATIVISELVIGDATLLSVQAFLAMAIFAQGISDTQAAVMLASNASRHLDLLCSTGLSTGRVLEGSELEECVRLCRIAKTFDIINGPS
;
A
#
# COMPACT_ATOMS: atom_id res chain seq x y z
N MET A 1 16.82 -0.89 7.00
CA MET A 1 16.58 -0.75 8.46
C MET A 1 16.46 -2.14 9.10
N PRO A 2 17.03 -2.40 10.29
CA PRO A 2 16.88 -3.68 11.01
C PRO A 2 15.41 -4.01 11.36
N SER A 3 15.04 -5.30 11.37
CA SER A 3 13.64 -5.75 11.53
C SER A 3 12.99 -5.28 12.84
N PHE A 4 13.70 -5.37 13.96
CA PHE A 4 13.18 -4.97 15.28
C PHE A 4 12.88 -3.46 15.36
N ILE A 5 13.68 -2.62 14.68
CA ILE A 5 13.46 -1.17 14.60
C ILE A 5 12.21 -0.91 13.76
N THR A 6 12.12 -1.55 12.58
CA THR A 6 10.96 -1.42 11.69
C THR A 6 9.67 -1.86 12.38
N ARG A 7 9.67 -3.03 13.04
CA ARG A 7 8.53 -3.54 13.79
C ARG A 7 8.06 -2.55 14.85
N ARG A 8 8.99 -2.05 15.67
CA ARG A 8 8.65 -1.09 16.73
C ARG A 8 8.14 0.23 16.17
N LEU A 9 8.70 0.72 15.06
CA LEU A 9 8.19 1.91 14.38
C LEU A 9 6.72 1.68 13.98
N ILE A 10 6.46 0.58 13.28
CA ILE A 10 5.14 0.21 12.77
C ILE A 10 4.13 0.10 13.91
N GLU A 11 4.43 -0.65 14.97
CA GLU A 11 3.54 -0.82 16.12
C GLU A 11 3.13 0.53 16.75
N ASN A 12 4.00 1.54 16.69
CA ASN A 12 3.78 2.88 17.25
C ASN A 12 3.11 3.89 16.28
N THR A 13 2.99 3.56 15.00
CA THR A 13 2.44 4.47 13.96
C THR A 13 1.26 3.89 13.22
N PHE A 14 1.04 2.58 13.26
CA PHE A 14 0.11 1.92 12.34
C PHE A 14 -1.32 2.44 12.49
N ALA A 15 -1.77 2.68 13.73
CA ALA A 15 -3.10 3.22 13.99
C ALA A 15 -3.28 4.63 13.39
N GLU A 16 -2.24 5.46 13.41
CA GLU A 16 -2.23 6.80 12.83
C GLU A 16 -2.20 6.73 11.30
N VAL A 17 -1.29 5.94 10.74
CA VAL A 17 -1.13 5.76 9.27
C VAL A 17 -2.40 5.17 8.64
N MET A 18 -3.09 4.29 9.36
CA MET A 18 -4.26 3.56 8.84
C MET A 18 -5.59 4.11 9.34
N ALA A 19 -5.60 5.24 10.06
CA ALA A 19 -6.81 5.79 10.69
C ALA A 19 -7.97 5.97 9.69
N ASP A 20 -7.66 6.58 8.54
CA ASP A 20 -8.67 6.94 7.53
C ASP A 20 -8.85 5.89 6.43
N HIS A 21 -7.90 4.95 6.31
CA HIS A 21 -7.83 4.06 5.15
C HIS A 21 -7.84 2.57 5.50
N GLN A 22 -7.58 2.15 6.75
CA GLN A 22 -7.66 0.75 7.22
C GLN A 22 -7.36 -0.32 6.14
N LEU A 23 -6.21 -0.20 5.46
CA LEU A 23 -5.93 -1.02 4.27
C LEU A 23 -5.85 -2.50 4.63
N LEU A 24 -5.26 -2.81 5.78
CA LEU A 24 -5.13 -4.14 6.37
C LEU A 24 -4.98 -4.05 7.89
N LYS A 25 -5.08 -5.19 8.59
CA LYS A 25 -4.84 -5.24 10.03
C LYS A 25 -3.34 -5.22 10.34
N LEU A 26 -2.98 -4.72 11.52
CA LEU A 26 -1.59 -4.69 11.99
C LEU A 26 -0.97 -6.10 12.01
N SER A 27 -1.72 -7.12 12.44
CA SER A 27 -1.26 -8.52 12.45
C SER A 27 -0.84 -8.99 11.06
N ASP A 28 -1.64 -8.64 10.05
CA ASP A 28 -1.45 -9.08 8.68
C ASP A 28 -0.23 -8.38 8.08
N PHE A 29 -0.09 -7.07 8.35
CA PHE A 29 1.09 -6.32 7.98
C PHE A 29 2.36 -6.87 8.63
N VAL A 30 2.33 -7.17 9.93
CA VAL A 30 3.46 -7.73 10.66
C VAL A 30 3.88 -9.08 10.07
N ALA A 31 2.92 -9.92 9.67
CA ALA A 31 3.22 -11.18 8.99
C ALA A 31 3.91 -10.96 7.63
N LEU A 32 3.44 -9.99 6.85
CA LEU A 32 4.08 -9.60 5.58
C LEU A 32 5.50 -9.07 5.78
N LEU A 33 5.71 -8.25 6.80
CA LEU A 33 7.01 -7.70 7.17
C LEU A 33 8.00 -8.83 7.49
N GLU A 34 7.65 -9.73 8.41
CA GLU A 34 8.53 -10.85 8.79
C GLU A 34 8.81 -11.78 7.60
N ALA A 35 7.79 -12.05 6.78
CA ALA A 35 7.96 -12.84 5.56
C ALA A 35 8.93 -12.18 4.58
N GLN A 36 8.86 -10.85 4.40
CA GLN A 36 9.79 -10.13 3.54
C GLN A 36 11.22 -10.16 4.11
N TYR A 37 11.40 -9.89 5.40
CA TYR A 37 12.73 -9.93 6.03
C TYR A 37 13.38 -11.31 5.98
N LYS A 38 12.59 -12.38 6.05
CA LYS A 38 13.06 -13.76 5.89
C LYS A 38 13.46 -14.07 4.44
N ALA A 39 12.72 -13.53 3.48
CA ALA A 39 12.91 -13.70 2.05
C ALA A 39 14.11 -12.91 1.51
N SER A 40 14.00 -11.58 1.53
CA SER A 40 15.06 -10.65 1.13
C SER A 40 14.78 -9.27 1.70
N ILE A 41 15.82 -8.57 2.14
CA ILE A 41 15.73 -7.17 2.58
C ILE A 41 15.94 -6.17 1.43
N ASN A 42 16.43 -6.62 0.28
CA ASN A 42 16.94 -5.75 -0.79
C ASN A 42 16.19 -5.90 -2.12
N ASP A 43 15.34 -6.90 -2.26
CA ASP A 43 14.59 -7.15 -3.49
C ASP A 43 13.22 -7.84 -3.22
N PRO A 44 12.33 -7.89 -4.22
CA PRO A 44 10.98 -8.41 -4.04
C PRO A 44 10.86 -9.91 -3.74
N ASP A 45 11.90 -10.71 -3.98
CA ASP A 45 11.88 -12.17 -3.83
C ASP A 45 10.66 -12.82 -4.52
N GLY A 46 10.41 -12.43 -5.77
CA GLY A 46 9.29 -12.93 -6.58
C GLY A 46 7.89 -12.55 -6.07
N ASN A 47 7.78 -11.68 -5.05
CA ASN A 47 6.50 -11.20 -4.54
C ASN A 47 6.44 -9.66 -4.57
N PRO A 48 6.15 -9.05 -5.75
CA PRO A 48 6.11 -7.61 -5.91
C PRO A 48 5.06 -6.94 -5.02
N SER A 49 3.93 -7.60 -4.74
CA SER A 49 2.86 -7.03 -3.90
C SER A 49 3.28 -6.94 -2.44
N ARG A 50 3.92 -7.97 -1.89
CA ARG A 50 4.50 -7.94 -0.53
C ARG A 50 5.59 -6.87 -0.44
N TRP A 51 6.48 -6.82 -1.42
CA TRP A 51 7.56 -5.83 -1.48
C TRP A 51 7.04 -4.40 -1.47
N ALA A 52 6.11 -4.08 -2.38
CA ALA A 52 5.52 -2.75 -2.48
C ALA A 52 4.77 -2.38 -1.21
N MET A 53 3.97 -3.30 -0.66
CA MET A 53 3.21 -3.06 0.56
C MET A 53 4.10 -2.77 1.76
N VAL A 54 5.13 -3.60 1.98
CA VAL A 54 6.08 -3.42 3.09
C VAL A 54 6.80 -2.08 2.97
N ASN A 55 7.34 -1.78 1.79
CA ASN A 55 8.10 -0.55 1.58
C ASN A 55 7.21 0.70 1.68
N ALA A 56 6.00 0.69 1.11
CA ALA A 56 5.07 1.82 1.18
C ALA A 56 4.61 2.12 2.61
N VAL A 57 4.26 1.09 3.40
CA VAL A 57 3.84 1.30 4.79
C VAL A 57 5.00 1.75 5.68
N ILE A 58 6.23 1.28 5.44
CA ILE A 58 7.41 1.81 6.14
C ILE A 58 7.60 3.29 5.82
N ALA A 59 7.49 3.68 4.55
CA ALA A 59 7.58 5.08 4.16
C ALA A 59 6.51 5.94 4.85
N LEU A 60 5.26 5.48 4.88
CA LEU A 60 4.17 6.15 5.60
C LEU A 60 4.44 6.25 7.10
N ALA A 61 4.94 5.18 7.73
CA ALA A 61 5.25 5.16 9.15
C ALA A 61 6.38 6.13 9.55
N ILE A 62 7.45 6.18 8.75
CA ILE A 62 8.54 7.15 8.96
C ILE A 62 7.98 8.57 8.83
N ARG A 63 7.15 8.82 7.80
CA ARG A 63 6.51 10.12 7.58
C ARG A 63 5.60 10.55 8.73
N ALA A 64 4.79 9.65 9.29
CA ALA A 64 3.94 9.94 10.44
C ALA A 64 4.74 10.38 11.69
N LYS A 65 6.01 9.97 11.81
CA LYS A 65 6.90 10.39 12.91
C LYS A 65 7.79 11.58 12.58
N MET A 66 7.71 12.15 11.38
CA MET A 66 8.50 13.34 11.05
C MET A 66 8.01 14.53 11.85
N ALA A 67 8.90 15.12 12.64
CA ALA A 67 8.65 16.39 13.29
C ALA A 67 8.66 17.53 12.25
N PRO A 68 7.83 18.57 12.41
CA PRO A 68 7.93 19.78 11.58
C PRO A 68 9.37 20.34 11.63
N GLY A 69 9.99 20.57 10.47
CA GLY A 69 11.37 21.06 10.36
C GLY A 69 12.44 19.97 10.21
N SER A 70 12.08 18.68 10.22
CA SER A 70 13.01 17.55 10.02
C SER A 70 12.99 16.97 8.60
N GLU A 71 12.34 17.66 7.66
CA GLU A 71 12.02 17.17 6.33
C GLU A 71 13.27 16.78 5.55
N ALA A 72 14.36 17.55 5.63
CA ALA A 72 15.55 17.33 4.82
C ALA A 72 16.30 16.02 5.12
N ILE A 73 16.40 15.61 6.39
CA ILE A 73 17.18 14.41 6.80
C ILE A 73 16.33 13.15 6.71
N VAL A 74 15.06 13.23 7.12
CA VAL A 74 14.15 12.08 7.11
C VAL A 74 13.57 11.83 5.71
N SER A 75 13.62 12.83 4.82
CA SER A 75 13.32 12.72 3.40
C SER A 75 14.02 11.52 2.77
N ASP A 76 15.35 11.41 2.83
CA ASP A 76 16.07 10.45 1.99
C ASP A 76 15.73 8.99 2.31
N ILE A 77 15.56 8.66 3.59
CA ILE A 77 15.16 7.32 4.02
C ILE A 77 13.71 7.05 3.63
N THR A 78 12.81 7.99 3.90
CA THR A 78 11.38 7.87 3.60
C THR A 78 11.14 7.70 2.10
N TYR A 79 11.72 8.59 1.29
CA TYR A 79 11.66 8.49 -0.17
C TYR A 79 12.43 7.27 -0.69
N GLY A 80 13.46 6.78 0.01
CA GLY A 80 14.13 5.52 -0.31
C GLY A 80 13.16 4.34 -0.26
N TYR A 81 12.41 4.23 0.82
CA TYR A 81 11.35 3.21 0.95
C TYR A 81 10.24 3.39 -0.08
N TYR A 82 9.78 4.63 -0.32
CA TYR A 82 8.78 4.86 -1.36
C TYR A 82 9.31 4.47 -2.76
N ARG A 83 10.54 4.86 -3.11
CA ARG A 83 11.20 4.47 -4.38
C ARG A 83 11.26 2.96 -4.51
N ASN A 84 11.67 2.24 -3.46
CA ASN A 84 11.67 0.78 -3.46
C ASN A 84 10.28 0.23 -3.78
N ALA A 85 9.21 0.76 -3.21
CA ALA A 85 7.86 0.32 -3.55
C ALA A 85 7.52 0.58 -5.04
N THR A 86 7.97 1.71 -5.60
CA THR A 86 7.66 2.08 -6.98
C THR A 86 8.39 1.23 -8.04
N ILE A 87 9.52 0.58 -7.71
CA ILE A 87 10.31 -0.18 -8.71
C ILE A 87 9.50 -1.34 -9.33
N VAL A 88 8.53 -1.87 -8.59
CA VAL A 88 7.71 -3.01 -9.01
C VAL A 88 6.35 -2.59 -9.57
N ILE A 89 6.10 -1.30 -9.81
CA ILE A 89 4.80 -0.84 -10.34
C ILE A 89 4.44 -1.54 -11.65
N SER A 90 5.39 -1.67 -12.58
CA SER A 90 5.15 -2.35 -13.86
C SER A 90 4.75 -3.82 -13.66
N GLU A 91 5.43 -4.54 -12.77
CA GLU A 91 5.11 -5.92 -12.42
C GLU A 91 3.72 -6.02 -11.76
N LEU A 92 3.37 -5.09 -10.87
CA LEU A 92 2.05 -5.06 -10.26
C LEU A 92 0.94 -4.76 -11.28
N VAL A 93 1.17 -3.84 -12.21
CA VAL A 93 0.18 -3.48 -13.24
C VAL A 93 -0.09 -4.65 -14.19
N ILE A 94 0.94 -5.41 -14.56
CA ILE A 94 0.79 -6.52 -15.51
C ILE A 94 0.38 -7.82 -14.81
N GLY A 95 0.74 -7.97 -13.53
CA GLY A 95 0.54 -9.18 -12.76
C GLY A 95 -0.90 -9.42 -12.30
N ASP A 96 -1.07 -10.52 -11.56
CA ASP A 96 -2.38 -10.95 -11.08
C ASP A 96 -2.99 -9.95 -10.09
N ALA A 97 -4.29 -9.70 -10.26
CA ALA A 97 -5.06 -8.94 -9.31
C ALA A 97 -5.24 -9.75 -8.01
N THR A 98 -4.76 -9.20 -6.90
CA THR A 98 -4.89 -9.78 -5.56
C THR A 98 -5.25 -8.67 -4.58
N LEU A 99 -5.80 -9.03 -3.43
CA LEU A 99 -6.12 -8.05 -2.41
C LEU A 99 -4.88 -7.28 -1.94
N LEU A 100 -3.75 -7.98 -1.86
CA LEU A 100 -2.47 -7.40 -1.50
C LEU A 100 -1.96 -6.42 -2.55
N SER A 101 -2.15 -6.69 -3.86
CA SER A 101 -1.75 -5.72 -4.90
C SER A 101 -2.61 -4.46 -4.86
N VAL A 102 -3.92 -4.58 -4.59
CA VAL A 102 -4.82 -3.42 -4.35
C VAL A 102 -4.34 -2.60 -3.16
N GLN A 103 -4.10 -3.25 -2.02
CA GLN A 103 -3.63 -2.59 -0.79
C GLN A 103 -2.29 -1.88 -1.02
N ALA A 104 -1.36 -2.52 -1.74
CA ALA A 104 -0.07 -1.93 -2.09
C ALA A 104 -0.22 -0.67 -2.95
N PHE A 105 -1.08 -0.70 -3.99
CA PHE A 105 -1.36 0.47 -4.81
C PHE A 105 -1.95 1.62 -3.98
N LEU A 106 -2.91 1.34 -3.11
CA LEU A 106 -3.52 2.35 -2.25
C LEU A 106 -2.51 2.92 -1.23
N ALA A 107 -1.66 2.09 -0.63
CA ALA A 107 -0.61 2.56 0.27
C ALA A 107 0.36 3.52 -0.43
N MET A 108 0.75 3.20 -1.67
CA MET A 108 1.57 4.10 -2.48
C MET A 108 0.81 5.38 -2.86
N ALA A 109 -0.49 5.29 -3.17
CA ALA A 109 -1.31 6.45 -3.52
C ALA A 109 -1.45 7.45 -2.34
N ILE A 110 -1.64 6.94 -1.12
CA ILE A 110 -1.67 7.75 0.11
C ILE A 110 -0.34 8.47 0.29
N PHE A 111 0.78 7.77 0.09
CA PHE A 111 2.09 8.39 0.20
C PHE A 111 2.30 9.49 -0.85
N ALA A 112 1.97 9.20 -2.12
CA ALA A 112 2.04 10.14 -3.24
C ALA A 112 1.21 11.41 -2.97
N GLN A 113 -0.02 11.25 -2.49
CA GLN A 113 -0.87 12.36 -2.10
C GLN A 113 -0.23 13.19 -0.98
N GLY A 114 0.38 12.54 0.02
CA GLY A 114 1.08 13.24 1.09
C GLY A 114 2.25 14.12 0.59
N ILE A 115 2.94 13.71 -0.47
CA ILE A 115 4.03 14.51 -1.08
C ILE A 115 3.55 15.44 -2.21
N SER A 116 2.24 15.62 -2.35
CA SER A 116 1.62 16.43 -3.41
C SER A 116 1.94 15.96 -4.84
N ASP A 117 2.24 14.66 -5.02
CA ASP A 117 2.37 14.04 -6.34
C ASP A 117 1.01 13.51 -6.80
N THR A 118 0.16 14.43 -7.24
CA THR A 118 -1.22 14.15 -7.65
C THR A 118 -1.30 13.17 -8.82
N GLN A 119 -0.37 13.27 -9.78
CA GLN A 119 -0.37 12.41 -10.95
C GLN A 119 -0.09 10.95 -10.56
N ALA A 120 0.92 10.72 -9.71
CA ALA A 120 1.20 9.39 -9.21
C ALA A 120 0.03 8.87 -8.36
N ALA A 121 -0.55 9.69 -7.48
CA ALA A 121 -1.68 9.30 -6.65
C ALA A 121 -2.88 8.81 -7.49
N VAL A 122 -3.26 9.56 -8.53
CA VAL A 122 -4.35 9.18 -9.45
C VAL A 122 -4.02 7.89 -10.22
N MET A 123 -2.81 7.79 -10.76
CA MET A 123 -2.38 6.59 -11.49
C MET A 123 -2.44 5.33 -10.60
N LEU A 124 -1.96 5.43 -9.36
CA LEU A 124 -1.95 4.32 -8.40
C LEU A 124 -3.36 3.93 -7.98
N ALA A 125 -4.21 4.90 -7.64
CA ALA A 125 -5.61 4.64 -7.30
C ALA A 125 -6.39 4.03 -8.46
N SER A 126 -6.16 4.48 -9.70
CA SER A 126 -6.79 3.91 -10.90
C SER A 126 -6.41 2.44 -11.09
N ASN A 127 -5.15 2.08 -10.85
CA ASN A 127 -4.71 0.69 -10.92
C ASN A 127 -5.29 -0.16 -9.78
N ALA A 128 -5.43 0.39 -8.57
CA ALA A 128 -6.13 -0.28 -7.48
C ALA A 128 -7.60 -0.59 -7.86
N SER A 129 -8.32 0.38 -8.42
CA SER A 129 -9.70 0.20 -8.90
C SER A 129 -9.77 -0.89 -9.97
N ARG A 130 -8.87 -0.86 -10.96
CA ARG A 130 -8.81 -1.90 -11.99
C ARG A 130 -8.58 -3.30 -11.40
N HIS A 131 -7.70 -3.44 -10.42
CA HIS A 131 -7.45 -4.72 -9.74
C HIS A 131 -8.68 -5.20 -8.96
N LEU A 132 -9.39 -4.29 -8.29
CA LEU A 132 -10.65 -4.60 -7.60
C LEU A 132 -11.73 -5.09 -8.57
N ASP A 133 -11.85 -4.44 -9.73
CA ASP A 133 -12.81 -4.85 -10.77
C ASP A 133 -12.49 -6.24 -11.32
N LEU A 134 -11.20 -6.55 -11.53
CA LEU A 134 -10.76 -7.88 -11.94
C LEU A 134 -11.06 -8.95 -10.89
N LEU A 135 -10.84 -8.67 -9.60
CA LEU A 135 -11.18 -9.58 -8.50
C LEU A 135 -12.69 -9.85 -8.42
N CYS A 136 -13.50 -8.80 -8.51
CA CYS A 136 -14.96 -8.94 -8.52
C CYS A 136 -15.44 -9.77 -9.73
N SER A 137 -14.90 -9.47 -10.92
CA SER A 137 -15.30 -10.12 -12.18
C SER A 137 -14.87 -11.58 -12.24
N THR A 138 -13.71 -11.93 -11.69
CA THR A 138 -13.23 -13.32 -11.62
C THR A 138 -13.99 -14.15 -10.60
N GLY A 139 -14.38 -13.58 -9.46
CA GLY A 139 -15.28 -14.24 -8.50
C GLY A 139 -16.64 -14.58 -9.14
N LEU A 140 -17.20 -13.64 -9.92
CA LEU A 140 -18.44 -13.84 -10.68
C LEU A 140 -18.32 -14.93 -11.75
N SER A 141 -17.20 -15.00 -12.49
CA SER A 141 -17.01 -15.96 -13.58
C SER A 141 -16.67 -17.39 -13.11
N THR A 142 -16.02 -17.54 -11.96
CA THR A 142 -15.67 -18.85 -11.39
C THR A 142 -16.75 -19.43 -10.49
N GLY A 143 -17.84 -18.71 -10.23
CA GLY A 143 -18.88 -19.12 -9.28
C GLY A 143 -18.37 -19.22 -7.83
N ARG A 144 -17.14 -18.74 -7.56
CA ARG A 144 -16.63 -18.56 -6.21
C ARG A 144 -17.34 -17.35 -5.62
N VAL A 145 -18.30 -17.63 -4.73
CA VAL A 145 -18.78 -16.61 -3.80
C VAL A 145 -17.56 -16.21 -2.97
N LEU A 146 -17.12 -14.95 -3.11
CA LEU A 146 -16.12 -14.37 -2.21
C LEU A 146 -16.61 -14.63 -0.78
N GLU A 147 -15.76 -15.19 0.07
CA GLU A 147 -16.14 -15.40 1.46
C GLU A 147 -16.52 -14.06 2.09
N GLY A 148 -17.46 -14.05 3.06
CA GLY A 148 -18.03 -12.81 3.58
C GLY A 148 -16.98 -11.77 4.02
N SER A 149 -15.85 -12.22 4.57
CA SER A 149 -14.72 -11.37 4.95
C SER A 149 -13.97 -10.75 3.77
N GLU A 150 -13.78 -11.48 2.67
CA GLU A 150 -13.11 -10.97 1.47
C GLU A 150 -13.97 -9.92 0.77
N LEU A 151 -15.28 -10.14 0.73
CA LEU A 151 -16.22 -9.18 0.17
C LEU A 151 -16.25 -7.87 0.98
N GLU A 152 -16.27 -7.95 2.32
CA GLU A 152 -16.18 -6.79 3.20
C GLU A 152 -14.89 -5.99 2.97
N GLU A 153 -13.78 -6.69 2.72
CA GLU A 153 -12.50 -6.06 2.44
C GLU A 153 -12.48 -5.39 1.06
N CYS A 154 -12.98 -6.04 0.01
CA CYS A 154 -13.14 -5.44 -1.30
C CYS A 154 -14.02 -4.18 -1.25
N VAL A 155 -15.15 -4.23 -0.55
CA VAL A 155 -16.04 -3.06 -0.39
C VAL A 155 -15.33 -1.92 0.33
N ARG A 156 -14.53 -2.21 1.37
CA ARG A 156 -13.73 -1.21 2.08
C ARG A 156 -12.71 -0.55 1.15
N LEU A 157 -11.92 -1.33 0.43
CA LEU A 157 -10.90 -0.83 -0.50
C LEU A 157 -11.52 -0.05 -1.67
N CYS A 158 -12.67 -0.48 -2.19
CA CYS A 158 -13.44 0.27 -3.20
C CYS A 158 -13.83 1.66 -2.72
N ARG A 159 -14.22 1.83 -1.44
CA ARG A 159 -14.55 3.16 -0.91
C ARG A 159 -13.33 4.06 -0.86
N ILE A 160 -12.18 3.52 -0.47
CA ILE A 160 -10.92 4.26 -0.37
C ILE A 160 -10.42 4.65 -1.75
N ALA A 161 -10.43 3.74 -2.74
CA ALA A 161 -10.03 4.07 -4.10
C ALA A 161 -10.82 5.27 -4.66
N LYS A 162 -12.13 5.30 -4.42
CA LYS A 162 -13.02 6.39 -4.87
C LYS A 162 -12.72 7.75 -4.23
N THR A 163 -12.08 7.82 -3.06
CA THR A 163 -11.71 9.13 -2.48
C THR A 163 -10.65 9.83 -3.30
N PHE A 164 -9.80 9.08 -4.02
CA PHE A 164 -8.79 9.65 -4.90
C PHE A 164 -9.37 10.19 -6.22
N ASP A 165 -10.51 9.67 -6.67
CA ASP A 165 -11.21 10.17 -7.85
C ASP A 165 -11.93 11.50 -7.57
N ILE A 166 -12.51 11.67 -6.38
CA ILE A 166 -13.28 12.87 -6.00
C ILE A 166 -12.37 14.08 -5.79
N ILE A 167 -11.17 13.89 -5.24
CA ILE A 167 -10.22 15.00 -4.98
C ILE A 167 -9.65 15.59 -6.28
N ASN A 168 -9.77 14.87 -7.41
CA ASN A 168 -9.21 15.25 -8.71
C ASN A 168 -10.27 15.47 -9.81
N GLY A 169 -11.54 15.62 -9.45
CA GLY A 169 -12.59 16.02 -10.40
C GLY A 169 -12.32 17.42 -10.98
N PRO A 170 -12.70 17.69 -12.25
CA PRO A 170 -12.45 18.98 -12.86
C PRO A 170 -13.17 20.07 -12.06
N SER A 171 -12.39 21.07 -11.64
CA SER A 171 -12.88 22.31 -11.02
C SER A 171 -13.68 23.13 -12.02
#